data_AF-A0A2G9ZFY6-F1
#
_entry.id   AF-A0A2G9ZFY6-F1
#
_cell.length_a   1.000
_cell.length_b   1.000
_cell.length_c   1.000
_cell.angle_alpha   90.00
_cell.angle_beta   90.00
_cell.angle_gamma   90.00
#
_symmetry.space_group_name_H-M   'P 1'
#
loop_
_entity.id
_entity.type
_entity.pdbx_description
1 polymer ?
#
loop_
_entity_poly.entity_id
_entity_poly.type
_entity_poly.pdbx_seq_one_letter_code
_entity_poly.pdbx_strand_id
1 'polypeptide(L)'
;MIFNLKQTKIYQAVRWAKCPLFGYQKTMSAFFLLVGLFLLSLIALKSQNVALKQTEMNLLWAFIGFYLLCLIWFLELKLFFNNCLLKPKLKTLLSEAIKDSEKYNLAEFCDFDVAKIINMALKNQKENSLILFENNLLLGLLKEKSEVTAFVFLRGQLERRALKNTLKQKPALAQGQTQISWQGVVLTALHTAHKSERQVITSGDFLFALSVELPLFKQFLIESDFTSDDILNLVNWQWQIKEKQALMKKWWLRENLSQRGSVARDWVSTYTVNLDRFGVDLRERIKKNSFREIIGHNQEVVLSERVLSKTSQRNLLLVGEPDVGKFSVVEKIAQRAYAGKSSLALNYKRIIDLDLSSLVSAAPDSNGAEALFDLCFNEALKAGNVVLCLKNIDSFVADDSSLGALNITALLSKYLSYPNFQVIALTSYAGLHNVLEQKSAFLSQFEKVEVKEVSLEETLLVLEDFTWFFEIKYKRRVSYRALKEILKLSNRYLSQLPLPSKATRLFDESMAFLSLHTKDQCLNVNHIKKIVSEKTQMPLEDLEEKEKALLLQLEKEIHKGLIDQEEAVKEVANALRRTRTQVNQKQGLIGGFLFLGPTGVGKTELAKILT
;
A
#
# COMPACT_ATOMS: atom_id res chain seq x y z
N MET A 1 -28.38 -5.85 -23.80
CA MET A 1 -27.00 -5.33 -23.73
C MET A 1 -26.45 -5.15 -25.15
N ILE A 2 -26.09 -3.92 -25.53
CA ILE A 2 -25.42 -3.66 -26.81
C ILE A 2 -23.91 -3.75 -26.59
N PHE A 3 -23.26 -4.76 -27.18
CA PHE A 3 -21.80 -4.87 -27.21
C PHE A 3 -21.34 -5.10 -28.64
N ASN A 4 -20.94 -4.03 -29.33
CA ASN A 4 -20.41 -4.10 -30.68
C ASN A 4 -19.04 -3.44 -30.76
N LEU A 5 -18.00 -4.25 -30.63
CA LEU A 5 -16.61 -3.79 -30.68
C LEU A 5 -16.29 -3.09 -32.03
N LYS A 6 -16.84 -3.56 -33.17
CA LYS A 6 -16.48 -3.03 -34.48
C LYS A 6 -16.90 -1.57 -34.69
N GLN A 7 -17.92 -1.11 -33.97
CA GLN A 7 -18.47 0.25 -34.07
C GLN A 7 -17.75 1.26 -33.16
N THR A 8 -16.83 0.81 -32.30
CA THR A 8 -16.17 1.72 -31.33
C THR A 8 -14.91 2.37 -31.89
N LYS A 9 -14.60 3.57 -31.39
CA LYS A 9 -13.35 4.28 -31.71
C LYS A 9 -12.11 3.49 -31.28
N ILE A 10 -12.20 2.74 -30.19
CA ILE A 10 -11.11 1.90 -29.66
C ILE A 10 -10.77 0.79 -30.65
N TYR A 11 -11.76 0.20 -31.33
CA TYR A 11 -11.49 -0.80 -32.35
C TYR A 11 -10.75 -0.23 -33.57
N GLN A 12 -11.05 1.01 -33.96
CA GLN A 12 -10.29 1.70 -35.00
C GLN A 12 -8.82 1.86 -34.56
N ALA A 13 -8.58 2.19 -33.28
CA ALA A 13 -7.23 2.24 -32.73
C ALA A 13 -6.51 0.88 -32.81
N VAL A 14 -7.18 -0.23 -32.46
CA VAL A 14 -6.61 -1.60 -32.58
C VAL A 14 -6.28 -1.94 -34.04
N ARG A 15 -7.07 -1.47 -35.01
CA ARG A 15 -6.78 -1.65 -36.44
C ARG A 15 -5.57 -0.83 -36.87
N TRP A 16 -5.49 0.43 -36.45
CA TRP A 16 -4.41 1.35 -36.81
C TRP A 16 -3.08 0.99 -36.14
N ALA A 17 -3.12 0.39 -34.95
CA ALA A 17 -1.92 -0.12 -34.28
C ALA A 17 -1.17 -1.19 -35.09
N LYS A 18 -1.83 -1.84 -36.06
CA LYS A 18 -1.19 -2.77 -36.99
C LYS A 18 -0.44 -2.09 -38.13
N CYS A 19 -0.68 -0.80 -38.36
CA CYS A 19 0.06 -0.05 -39.36
C CYS A 19 1.52 0.12 -38.88
N PRO A 20 2.51 -0.09 -39.76
CA PRO A 20 3.92 -0.07 -39.40
C PRO A 20 4.35 1.29 -38.81
N LEU A 21 3.71 2.38 -39.25
CA LEU A 21 3.92 3.74 -38.76
C LEU A 21 3.77 3.86 -37.23
N PHE A 22 2.81 3.15 -36.64
CA PHE A 22 2.57 3.15 -35.19
C PHE A 22 3.31 2.00 -34.47
N GLY A 23 3.52 0.86 -35.14
CA GLY A 23 4.28 -0.27 -34.59
C GLY A 23 5.77 0.05 -34.35
N TYR A 24 6.38 0.86 -35.22
CA TYR A 24 7.78 1.29 -35.13
C TYR A 24 7.96 2.62 -34.39
N GLN A 25 6.99 3.08 -33.62
CA GLN A 25 7.05 4.39 -32.96
C GLN A 25 8.31 4.56 -32.07
N LYS A 26 8.71 3.53 -31.33
CA LYS A 26 9.93 3.59 -30.49
C LYS A 26 11.20 3.65 -31.33
N THR A 27 11.31 2.83 -32.36
CA THR A 27 12.49 2.80 -33.25
C THR A 27 12.59 4.07 -34.09
N MET A 28 11.46 4.59 -34.58
CA MET A 28 11.40 5.88 -35.28
C MET A 28 11.81 7.03 -34.36
N SER A 29 11.35 7.06 -33.10
CA SER A 29 11.80 8.10 -32.16
C SER A 29 13.30 8.06 -31.88
N ALA A 30 13.90 6.87 -31.80
CA ALA A 30 15.35 6.71 -31.65
C ALA A 30 16.11 7.12 -32.92
N PHE A 31 15.57 6.80 -34.10
CA PHE A 31 16.10 7.23 -35.39
C PHE A 31 16.12 8.76 -35.50
N PHE A 32 15.01 9.44 -35.18
CA PHE A 32 14.98 10.90 -35.15
C PHE A 32 16.03 11.44 -34.16
N LEU A 33 16.15 10.89 -32.95
CA LEU A 33 17.17 11.31 -31.99
C LEU A 33 18.61 11.17 -32.51
N LEU A 34 18.92 10.04 -33.16
CA LEU A 34 20.23 9.80 -33.79
C LEU A 34 20.51 10.78 -34.93
N VAL A 35 19.53 11.03 -35.80
CA VAL A 35 19.65 12.02 -36.89
C VAL A 35 19.83 13.43 -36.31
N GLY A 36 19.12 13.77 -35.24
CA GLY A 36 19.27 15.04 -34.52
C GLY A 36 20.66 15.21 -33.92
N LEU A 37 21.21 14.17 -33.27
CA LEU A 37 22.57 14.18 -32.74
C LEU A 37 23.63 14.28 -33.86
N PHE A 38 23.40 13.62 -34.98
CA PHE A 38 24.26 13.71 -36.16
C PHE A 38 24.28 15.14 -36.73
N LEU A 39 23.11 15.77 -36.89
CA LEU A 39 23.01 17.16 -37.34
C LEU A 39 23.69 18.12 -36.35
N LEU A 40 23.53 17.92 -35.04
CA LEU A 40 24.23 18.69 -34.01
C LEU A 40 25.75 18.51 -34.08
N SER A 41 26.23 17.30 -34.37
CA SER A 41 27.66 17.02 -34.53
C SER A 41 28.27 17.73 -35.75
N LEU A 42 27.51 17.86 -36.84
CA LEU A 42 27.92 18.61 -38.03
C LEU A 42 28.02 20.12 -37.76
N ILE A 43 27.12 20.66 -36.95
CA ILE A 43 27.19 22.05 -36.48
C ILE A 43 28.42 22.26 -35.57
N ALA A 44 28.71 21.31 -34.68
CA ALA A 44 29.86 21.37 -33.78
C ALA A 44 31.20 21.29 -34.53
N LEU A 45 31.30 20.47 -35.58
CA LEU A 45 32.50 20.37 -36.44
C LEU A 45 32.81 21.69 -37.16
N LYS A 46 31.78 22.47 -37.54
CA LYS A 46 31.98 23.82 -38.08
C LYS A 46 32.59 24.78 -37.04
N SER A 47 32.21 24.65 -35.78
CA SER A 47 32.77 25.47 -34.69
C SER A 47 34.28 25.23 -34.49
N GLN A 48 34.83 24.13 -35.01
CA GLN A 48 36.25 23.79 -34.96
C GLN A 48 37.02 24.12 -36.26
N ASN A 49 36.57 25.11 -37.04
CA ASN A 49 37.26 25.64 -38.23
C ASN A 49 37.34 24.69 -39.45
N VAL A 50 36.32 23.85 -39.67
CA VAL A 50 36.16 23.17 -40.97
C VAL A 50 35.48 24.12 -41.97
N ALA A 51 36.15 24.44 -43.07
CA ALA A 51 35.71 25.39 -44.09
C ALA A 51 34.60 24.82 -45.00
N LEU A 52 33.35 24.78 -44.50
CA LEU A 52 32.18 24.49 -45.32
C LEU A 52 31.83 25.69 -46.21
N LYS A 53 31.54 25.45 -47.49
CA LYS A 53 31.13 26.51 -48.44
C LYS A 53 29.73 27.05 -48.06
N GLN A 54 29.44 28.31 -48.42
CA GLN A 54 28.14 28.96 -48.16
C GLN A 54 26.95 28.14 -48.72
N THR A 55 27.14 27.44 -49.84
CA THR A 55 26.15 26.56 -50.46
C THR A 55 25.84 25.32 -49.61
N GLU A 56 26.87 24.70 -49.02
CA GLU A 56 26.73 23.55 -48.12
C GLU A 56 26.02 23.95 -46.82
N MET A 57 26.23 25.19 -46.36
CA MET A 57 25.53 25.75 -45.21
C MET A 57 24.03 25.90 -45.44
N ASN A 58 23.62 26.44 -46.60
CA ASN A 58 22.21 26.57 -46.94
C ASN A 58 21.52 25.20 -47.01
N LEU A 59 22.26 24.20 -47.52
CA LEU A 59 21.79 22.82 -47.63
C LEU A 59 21.65 22.15 -46.27
N LEU A 60 22.59 22.38 -45.34
CA LEU A 60 22.49 21.94 -43.94
C LEU A 60 21.30 22.56 -43.22
N TRP A 61 21.08 23.88 -43.36
CA TRP A 61 19.92 24.55 -42.77
C TRP A 61 18.59 24.03 -43.36
N ALA A 62 18.54 23.74 -44.66
CA ALA A 62 17.39 23.10 -45.28
C ALA A 62 17.12 21.70 -44.71
N PHE A 63 18.17 20.89 -44.51
CA PHE A 63 18.03 19.58 -43.87
C PHE A 63 17.57 19.66 -42.41
N ILE A 64 18.07 20.64 -41.64
CA ILE A 64 17.62 20.88 -40.26
C ILE A 64 16.15 21.30 -40.24
N GLY A 65 15.75 22.21 -41.14
CA GLY A 65 14.36 22.64 -41.29
C GLY A 65 13.43 21.46 -41.64
N PHE A 66 13.83 20.64 -42.62
CA PHE A 66 13.08 19.44 -43.00
C PHE A 66 12.99 18.43 -41.85
N TYR A 67 14.10 18.17 -41.15
CA TYR A 67 14.14 17.30 -39.99
C TYR A 67 13.20 17.78 -38.87
N LEU A 68 13.21 19.08 -38.55
CA LEU A 68 12.32 19.66 -37.55
C LEU A 68 10.84 19.50 -37.94
N LEU A 69 10.52 19.72 -39.22
CA LEU A 69 9.16 19.58 -39.74
C LEU A 69 8.69 18.10 -39.66
N CYS A 70 9.52 17.15 -40.05
CA CYS A 70 9.25 15.72 -39.87
C CYS A 70 9.12 15.32 -38.41
N LEU A 71 9.95 15.88 -37.53
CA LEU A 71 9.90 15.60 -36.09
C LEU A 71 8.62 16.15 -35.45
N ILE A 72 8.20 17.37 -35.80
CA ILE A 72 6.92 17.96 -35.35
C ILE A 72 5.76 17.09 -35.82
N TRP A 73 5.71 16.75 -37.11
CA TRP A 73 4.66 15.89 -37.66
C TRP A 73 4.61 14.52 -36.98
N PHE A 74 5.77 13.91 -36.70
CA PHE A 74 5.85 12.64 -35.98
C PHE A 74 5.40 12.77 -34.51
N LEU A 75 5.73 13.88 -33.83
CA LEU A 75 5.27 14.18 -32.48
C LEU A 75 3.74 14.38 -32.44
N GLU A 76 3.18 15.10 -33.41
CA GLU A 76 1.73 15.29 -33.55
C GLU A 76 1.02 13.96 -33.77
N LEU A 77 1.51 13.12 -34.67
CA LEU A 77 0.98 11.77 -34.89
C LEU A 77 1.04 10.91 -33.63
N LYS A 78 2.16 10.98 -32.90
CA LYS A 78 2.35 10.28 -31.62
C LYS A 78 1.37 10.78 -30.55
N LEU A 79 1.17 12.08 -30.43
CA LEU A 79 0.22 12.68 -29.51
C LEU A 79 -1.22 12.31 -29.89
N PHE A 80 -1.55 12.37 -31.18
CA PHE A 80 -2.86 11.97 -31.70
C PHE A 80 -3.16 10.50 -31.38
N PHE A 81 -2.21 9.59 -31.66
CA PHE A 81 -2.39 8.18 -31.36
C PHE A 81 -2.56 7.93 -29.86
N ASN A 82 -1.71 8.52 -29.03
CA ASN A 82 -1.73 8.27 -27.59
C ASN A 82 -2.94 8.91 -26.87
N ASN A 83 -3.38 10.09 -27.29
CA ASN A 83 -4.42 10.83 -26.60
C ASN A 83 -5.81 10.67 -27.22
N CYS A 84 -5.92 10.57 -28.56
CA CYS A 84 -7.22 10.47 -29.22
C CYS A 84 -7.64 9.03 -29.51
N LEU A 85 -6.69 8.15 -29.86
CA LEU A 85 -6.98 6.77 -30.28
C LEU A 85 -6.87 5.76 -29.13
N LEU A 86 -5.79 5.80 -28.33
CA LEU A 86 -5.64 4.89 -27.18
C LEU A 86 -6.57 5.26 -26.01
N LYS A 87 -6.92 6.54 -25.85
CA LYS A 87 -7.77 7.04 -24.78
C LYS A 87 -8.90 7.93 -25.31
N PRO A 88 -9.85 7.36 -26.08
CA PRO A 88 -10.93 8.17 -26.63
C PRO A 88 -11.74 8.81 -25.50
N LYS A 89 -12.14 10.08 -25.70
CA LYS A 89 -13.06 10.75 -24.78
C LYS A 89 -14.38 9.97 -24.73
N LEU A 90 -14.74 9.52 -23.54
CA LEU A 90 -16.01 8.88 -23.26
C LEU A 90 -17.14 9.92 -23.37
N LYS A 91 -18.26 9.53 -23.97
CA LYS A 91 -19.44 10.41 -24.13
C LYS A 91 -20.28 10.49 -22.86
N THR A 92 -20.26 9.44 -22.04
CA THR A 92 -21.05 9.30 -20.82
C THR A 92 -20.23 8.68 -19.71
N LEU A 93 -20.68 8.86 -18.47
CA LEU A 93 -20.06 8.22 -17.30
C LEU A 93 -20.41 6.73 -17.27
N LEU A 94 -19.48 5.92 -16.79
CA LEU A 94 -19.66 4.47 -16.66
C LEU A 94 -20.89 4.12 -15.79
N SER A 95 -21.15 4.91 -14.74
CA SER A 95 -22.30 4.73 -13.83
C SER A 95 -23.65 4.85 -14.53
N GLU A 96 -23.76 5.75 -15.51
CA GLU A 96 -24.97 5.94 -16.32
C GLU A 96 -25.12 4.82 -17.34
N ALA A 97 -24.01 4.40 -17.95
CA ALA A 97 -24.00 3.33 -18.95
C ALA A 97 -24.35 1.95 -18.37
N ILE A 98 -24.00 1.68 -17.10
CA ILE A 98 -24.38 0.43 -16.41
C ILE A 98 -25.90 0.41 -16.11
N LYS A 99 -26.49 1.54 -15.74
CA LYS A 99 -27.94 1.65 -15.47
C LYS A 99 -28.77 1.49 -16.74
N ASP A 100 -28.33 2.11 -17.84
CA ASP A 100 -29.00 2.07 -19.15
C ASP A 100 -28.26 1.16 -20.16
N SER A 101 -28.03 -0.10 -19.79
CA SER A 101 -27.22 -1.08 -20.57
C SER A 101 -27.76 -1.42 -21.98
N GLU A 102 -28.98 -0.99 -22.29
CA GLU A 102 -29.63 -1.17 -23.59
C GLU A 102 -29.43 0.02 -24.54
N LYS A 103 -29.12 1.21 -24.02
CA LYS A 103 -28.96 2.43 -24.83
C LYS A 103 -27.53 2.65 -25.30
N TYR A 104 -26.54 2.18 -24.53
CA TYR A 104 -25.13 2.46 -24.76
C TYR A 104 -24.36 1.21 -25.21
N ASN A 105 -23.41 1.41 -26.13
CA ASN A 105 -22.49 0.36 -26.53
C ASN A 105 -21.38 0.21 -25.48
N LEU A 106 -21.46 -0.83 -24.66
CA LEU A 106 -20.54 -1.05 -23.53
C LEU A 106 -19.09 -1.34 -23.97
N ALA A 107 -18.88 -1.68 -25.25
CA ALA A 107 -17.54 -1.84 -25.81
C ALA A 107 -16.75 -0.51 -25.87
N GLU A 108 -17.39 0.65 -25.72
CA GLU A 108 -16.71 1.96 -25.67
C GLU A 108 -15.89 2.16 -24.38
N PHE A 109 -16.17 1.38 -23.34
CA PHE A 109 -15.48 1.46 -22.05
C PHE A 109 -14.29 0.48 -21.94
N CYS A 110 -13.95 -0.26 -22.99
CA CYS A 110 -12.80 -1.16 -22.98
C CYS A 110 -11.48 -0.39 -23.20
N ASP A 111 -10.44 -0.70 -22.41
CA ASP A 111 -9.10 -0.21 -22.74
C ASP A 111 -8.58 -0.87 -24.03
N PHE A 112 -7.58 -0.26 -24.65
CA PHE A 112 -6.96 -0.73 -25.88
C PHE A 112 -6.47 -2.19 -25.79
N ASP A 113 -5.84 -2.55 -24.66
CA ASP A 113 -5.36 -3.92 -24.41
C ASP A 113 -6.52 -4.92 -24.40
N VAL A 114 -7.62 -4.58 -23.72
CA VAL A 114 -8.83 -5.42 -23.63
C VAL A 114 -9.48 -5.57 -25.00
N ALA A 115 -9.64 -4.47 -25.74
CA ALA A 115 -10.21 -4.51 -27.08
C ALA A 115 -9.36 -5.35 -28.06
N LYS A 116 -8.03 -5.31 -27.90
CA LYS A 116 -7.11 -6.14 -28.68
C LYS A 116 -7.25 -7.63 -28.33
N ILE A 117 -7.36 -7.98 -27.04
CA ILE A 117 -7.59 -9.35 -26.57
C ILE A 117 -8.91 -9.89 -27.12
N ILE A 118 -10.00 -9.13 -27.01
CA ILE A 118 -11.33 -9.52 -27.52
C ILE A 118 -11.27 -9.71 -29.04
N ASN A 119 -10.62 -8.80 -29.78
CA ASN A 119 -10.47 -8.94 -31.23
C ASN A 119 -9.63 -10.17 -31.64
N MET A 120 -8.60 -10.51 -30.86
CA MET A 120 -7.81 -11.74 -31.08
C MET A 120 -8.65 -12.99 -30.83
N ALA A 121 -9.46 -13.01 -29.78
CA ALA A 121 -10.39 -14.12 -29.51
C ALA A 121 -11.44 -14.26 -30.61
N LEU A 122 -12.05 -13.15 -31.06
CA LEU A 122 -13.05 -13.13 -32.14
C LEU A 122 -12.48 -13.64 -33.48
N LYS A 123 -11.20 -13.39 -33.76
CA LYS A 123 -10.55 -13.91 -34.97
C LYS A 123 -10.32 -15.41 -34.92
N ASN A 124 -9.98 -15.95 -33.75
CA ASN A 124 -9.74 -17.38 -33.55
C ASN A 124 -11.04 -18.19 -33.42
N GLN A 125 -12.19 -17.53 -33.27
CA GLN A 125 -13.51 -18.16 -33.16
C GLN A 125 -13.99 -18.85 -34.46
N LYS A 126 -13.29 -18.67 -35.58
CA LYS A 126 -13.67 -19.30 -36.87
C LYS A 126 -13.60 -20.85 -36.85
N GLU A 127 -13.01 -21.46 -35.81
CA GLU A 127 -12.97 -22.91 -35.61
C GLU A 127 -13.62 -23.28 -34.26
N ASN A 128 -14.90 -23.67 -34.31
CA ASN A 128 -15.74 -24.36 -33.31
C ASN A 128 -15.90 -23.85 -31.85
N SER A 129 -17.16 -23.82 -31.40
CA SER A 129 -17.72 -23.72 -30.02
C SER A 129 -17.43 -22.48 -29.14
N LEU A 130 -18.47 -22.05 -28.40
CA LEU A 130 -18.45 -20.91 -27.45
C LEU A 130 -17.50 -21.12 -26.26
N ILE A 131 -17.32 -22.35 -25.79
CA ILE A 131 -16.41 -22.70 -24.67
C ILE A 131 -14.95 -22.47 -25.08
N LEU A 132 -14.62 -22.66 -26.36
CA LEU A 132 -13.30 -22.32 -26.90
C LEU A 132 -13.06 -20.81 -26.91
N PHE A 133 -14.11 -19.97 -26.96
CA PHE A 133 -13.96 -18.51 -26.98
C PHE A 133 -13.43 -17.96 -25.66
N GLU A 134 -13.94 -18.43 -24.53
CA GLU A 134 -13.51 -18.00 -23.20
C GLU A 134 -12.07 -18.41 -22.89
N ASN A 135 -11.71 -19.65 -23.22
CA ASN A 135 -10.33 -20.11 -23.15
C ASN A 135 -9.43 -19.31 -24.10
N ASN A 136 -9.94 -18.92 -25.28
CA ASN A 136 -9.24 -18.04 -26.21
C ASN A 136 -9.07 -16.60 -25.69
N LEU A 137 -10.00 -16.08 -24.89
CA LEU A 137 -9.86 -14.79 -24.21
C LEU A 137 -8.70 -14.83 -23.21
N LEU A 138 -8.64 -15.88 -22.37
CA LEU A 138 -7.56 -16.06 -21.41
C LEU A 138 -6.21 -16.31 -22.12
N LEU A 139 -6.18 -17.12 -23.19
CA LEU A 139 -5.00 -17.30 -24.04
C LEU A 139 -4.56 -16.01 -24.73
N GLY A 140 -5.52 -15.18 -25.16
CA GLY A 140 -5.29 -13.85 -25.71
C GLY A 140 -4.60 -12.95 -24.68
N LEU A 141 -5.12 -12.94 -23.45
CA LEU A 141 -4.55 -12.19 -22.33
C LEU A 141 -3.13 -12.64 -21.96
N LEU A 142 -2.84 -13.94 -22.03
CA LEU A 142 -1.50 -14.49 -21.81
C LEU A 142 -0.50 -14.23 -22.95
N LYS A 143 -1.02 -14.03 -24.17
CA LYS A 143 -0.20 -13.65 -25.34
C LYS A 143 0.08 -12.15 -25.33
N GLU A 144 -0.87 -11.36 -24.87
CA GLU A 144 -0.74 -9.92 -24.78
C GLU A 144 0.32 -9.54 -23.72
N LYS A 145 1.26 -8.66 -24.10
CA LYS A 145 2.32 -8.19 -23.21
C LYS A 145 1.82 -7.01 -22.36
N SER A 146 0.69 -7.18 -21.67
CA SER A 146 0.20 -6.15 -20.77
C SER A 146 1.03 -6.13 -19.49
N GLU A 147 1.40 -4.93 -19.03
CA GLU A 147 2.18 -4.75 -17.80
C GLU A 147 1.42 -5.23 -16.56
N VAL A 148 0.09 -5.10 -16.56
CA VAL A 148 -0.79 -5.52 -15.47
C VAL A 148 -0.74 -7.03 -15.30
N THR A 149 -0.92 -7.76 -16.41
CA THR A 149 -0.90 -9.22 -16.39
C THR A 149 0.50 -9.76 -16.17
N ALA A 150 1.55 -9.01 -16.52
CA ALA A 150 2.93 -9.36 -16.13
C ALA A 150 3.13 -9.23 -14.62
N PHE A 151 2.66 -8.13 -14.03
CA PHE A 151 2.77 -7.88 -12.60
C PHE A 151 2.02 -8.93 -11.77
N VAL A 152 0.75 -9.20 -12.10
CA VAL A 152 -0.09 -10.17 -11.36
C VAL A 152 0.54 -11.56 -11.38
N PHE A 153 0.93 -12.06 -12.56
CA PHE A 153 1.51 -13.40 -12.67
C PHE A 153 2.88 -13.51 -11.98
N LEU A 154 3.70 -12.46 -12.05
CA LEU A 154 5.02 -12.46 -11.41
C LEU A 154 4.92 -12.41 -9.88
N ARG A 155 4.04 -11.57 -9.33
CA ARG A 155 3.83 -11.44 -7.88
C ARG A 155 3.05 -12.61 -7.29
N GLY A 156 2.08 -13.14 -8.04
CA GLY A 156 1.32 -14.33 -7.67
C GLY A 156 2.09 -15.64 -7.89
N GLN A 157 3.29 -15.60 -8.48
CA GLN A 157 4.07 -16.78 -8.88
C GLN A 157 3.28 -17.78 -9.75
N LEU A 158 2.35 -17.25 -10.55
CA LEU A 158 1.52 -18.05 -11.43
C LEU A 158 2.29 -18.36 -12.73
N GLU A 159 2.50 -19.63 -13.02
CA GLU A 159 3.21 -20.03 -14.22
C GLU A 159 2.33 -19.90 -15.48
N ARG A 160 2.67 -18.94 -16.35
CA ARG A 160 1.99 -18.76 -17.64
C ARG A 160 2.05 -20.01 -18.53
N ARG A 161 3.08 -20.84 -18.39
CA ARG A 161 3.26 -22.06 -19.18
C ARG A 161 2.33 -23.17 -18.68
N ALA A 162 2.29 -23.40 -17.36
CA ALA A 162 1.38 -24.35 -16.74
C ALA A 162 -0.07 -24.03 -17.13
N LEU A 163 -0.49 -22.76 -17.00
CA LEU A 163 -1.84 -22.35 -17.36
C LEU A 163 -2.14 -22.49 -18.86
N LYS A 164 -1.17 -22.27 -19.75
CA LYS A 164 -1.34 -22.55 -21.19
C LYS A 164 -1.51 -24.03 -21.47
N ASN A 165 -0.83 -24.89 -20.71
CA ASN A 165 -0.92 -26.33 -20.90
C ASN A 165 -2.26 -26.87 -20.37
N THR A 166 -2.72 -26.42 -19.20
CA THR A 166 -4.03 -26.82 -18.65
C THR A 166 -5.18 -26.42 -19.58
N LEU A 167 -5.13 -25.21 -20.16
CA LEU A 167 -6.12 -24.75 -21.14
C LEU A 167 -6.10 -25.54 -22.45
N LYS A 168 -4.94 -26.07 -22.86
CA LYS A 168 -4.81 -26.90 -24.08
C LYS A 168 -5.24 -28.34 -23.86
N GLN A 169 -5.04 -28.88 -22.65
CA GLN A 169 -5.27 -30.29 -22.32
C GLN A 169 -6.69 -30.59 -21.85
N LYS A 170 -7.41 -29.63 -21.24
CA LYS A 170 -8.79 -29.81 -20.74
C LYS A 170 -9.88 -29.05 -21.53
N PRO A 171 -9.96 -29.09 -22.88
CA PRO A 171 -11.09 -28.48 -23.61
C PRO A 171 -12.40 -29.27 -23.46
N ALA A 172 -12.35 -30.54 -23.01
CA ALA A 172 -13.45 -31.51 -23.11
C ALA A 172 -14.38 -31.63 -21.88
N LEU A 173 -14.01 -31.08 -20.71
CA LEU A 173 -14.77 -31.27 -19.46
C LEU A 173 -16.00 -30.35 -19.28
N ALA A 174 -16.29 -29.48 -20.24
CA ALA A 174 -17.33 -28.46 -20.13
C ALA A 174 -18.58 -28.72 -21.02
N GLN A 175 -18.82 -29.97 -21.47
CA GLN A 175 -20.01 -30.28 -22.27
C GLN A 175 -21.32 -30.38 -21.45
N GLY A 176 -21.29 -30.10 -20.13
CA GLY A 176 -22.46 -30.26 -19.26
C GLY A 176 -22.73 -29.15 -18.25
N GLN A 177 -21.98 -28.03 -18.26
CA GLN A 177 -22.24 -26.90 -17.37
C GLN A 177 -22.66 -25.68 -18.19
N THR A 178 -23.77 -25.07 -17.75
CA THR A 178 -24.42 -23.84 -18.22
C THR A 178 -23.57 -22.96 -19.13
N GLN A 179 -24.11 -22.58 -20.29
CA GLN A 179 -23.53 -21.59 -21.21
C GLN A 179 -23.09 -20.34 -20.44
N ILE A 180 -21.82 -20.27 -20.05
CA ILE A 180 -21.21 -19.03 -19.60
C ILE A 180 -21.12 -18.17 -20.86
N SER A 181 -21.67 -16.97 -20.77
CA SER A 181 -21.57 -16.01 -21.85
C SER A 181 -20.39 -15.09 -21.57
N TRP A 182 -19.51 -14.93 -22.55
CA TRP A 182 -18.44 -13.92 -22.55
C TRP A 182 -18.96 -12.49 -22.28
N GLN A 183 -20.25 -12.24 -22.48
CA GLN A 183 -20.91 -10.99 -22.11
C GLN A 183 -20.98 -10.82 -20.58
N GLY A 184 -21.16 -11.90 -19.83
CA GLY A 184 -21.08 -11.94 -18.37
C GLY A 184 -19.72 -11.51 -17.86
N VAL A 185 -18.63 -12.01 -18.49
CA VAL A 185 -17.24 -11.59 -18.18
C VAL A 185 -17.05 -10.08 -18.38
N VAL A 186 -17.61 -9.51 -19.44
CA VAL A 186 -17.51 -8.07 -19.68
C VAL A 186 -18.33 -7.29 -18.65
N LEU A 187 -19.53 -7.75 -18.29
CA LEU A 187 -20.37 -7.13 -17.26
C LEU A 187 -19.70 -7.14 -15.90
N THR A 188 -19.13 -8.27 -15.47
CA THR A 188 -18.39 -8.33 -14.21
C THR A 188 -17.17 -7.43 -14.23
N ALA A 189 -16.43 -7.37 -15.34
CA ALA A 189 -15.32 -6.43 -15.50
C ALA A 189 -15.78 -4.95 -15.40
N LEU A 190 -16.94 -4.59 -15.98
CA LEU A 190 -17.53 -3.25 -15.87
C LEU A 190 -17.93 -2.91 -14.43
N HIS A 191 -18.59 -3.83 -13.73
CA HIS A 191 -18.95 -3.64 -12.33
C HIS A 191 -17.70 -3.50 -11.45
N THR A 192 -16.64 -4.26 -11.73
CA THR A 192 -15.38 -4.19 -10.99
C THR A 192 -14.67 -2.85 -11.22
N ALA A 193 -14.61 -2.40 -12.48
CA ALA A 193 -14.07 -1.08 -12.82
C ALA A 193 -14.86 0.05 -12.12
N HIS A 194 -16.19 -0.05 -12.10
CA HIS A 194 -17.04 0.93 -11.43
C HIS A 194 -16.84 0.94 -9.90
N LYS A 195 -16.73 -0.23 -9.26
CA LYS A 195 -16.43 -0.34 -7.83
C LYS A 195 -15.08 0.30 -7.47
N SER A 196 -14.10 0.21 -8.36
CA SER A 196 -12.78 0.83 -8.21
C SER A 196 -12.73 2.29 -8.70
N GLU A 197 -13.88 2.94 -8.92
CA GLU A 197 -14.04 4.31 -9.43
C GLU A 197 -13.37 4.58 -10.79
N ARG A 198 -13.11 3.51 -11.56
CA ARG A 198 -12.52 3.60 -12.90
C ARG A 198 -13.62 3.79 -13.94
N GLN A 199 -13.34 4.59 -14.96
CA GLN A 199 -14.24 4.81 -16.09
C GLN A 199 -14.01 3.83 -17.24
N VAL A 200 -12.90 3.08 -17.24
CA VAL A 200 -12.47 2.21 -18.33
C VAL A 200 -12.07 0.85 -17.77
N ILE A 201 -12.44 -0.23 -18.46
CA ILE A 201 -12.06 -1.60 -18.13
C ILE A 201 -10.60 -1.82 -18.52
N THR A 202 -9.75 -2.10 -17.54
CA THR A 202 -8.35 -2.45 -17.78
C THR A 202 -8.15 -3.95 -18.00
N SER A 203 -6.99 -4.35 -18.48
CA SER A 203 -6.62 -5.77 -18.61
C SER A 203 -6.61 -6.51 -17.26
N GLY A 204 -6.42 -5.80 -16.15
CA GLY A 204 -6.51 -6.35 -14.80
C GLY A 204 -7.95 -6.66 -14.38
N ASP A 205 -8.87 -5.71 -14.61
CA ASP A 205 -10.31 -5.92 -14.33
C ASP A 205 -10.86 -7.09 -15.15
N PHE A 206 -10.39 -7.22 -16.41
CA PHE A 206 -10.73 -8.34 -17.27
C PHE A 206 -10.14 -9.67 -16.77
N LEU A 207 -8.91 -9.67 -16.23
CA LEU A 207 -8.31 -10.86 -15.62
C LEU A 207 -9.08 -11.33 -14.38
N PHE A 208 -9.54 -10.39 -13.55
CA PHE A 208 -10.40 -10.69 -12.40
C PHE A 208 -11.76 -11.26 -12.84
N ALA A 209 -12.40 -10.63 -13.81
CA ALA A 209 -13.67 -11.15 -14.35
C ALA A 209 -13.52 -12.59 -14.86
N LEU A 210 -12.43 -12.89 -15.57
CA LEU A 210 -12.12 -14.25 -16.01
C LEU A 210 -11.88 -15.21 -14.83
N SER A 211 -11.33 -14.77 -13.69
CA SER A 211 -11.09 -15.64 -12.53
C SER A 211 -12.36 -16.00 -11.76
N VAL A 212 -13.39 -15.17 -11.87
CA VAL A 212 -14.70 -15.41 -11.25
C VAL A 212 -15.55 -16.30 -12.15
N GLU A 213 -15.63 -15.96 -13.42
CA GLU A 213 -16.55 -16.59 -14.37
C GLU A 213 -16.01 -17.92 -14.93
N LEU A 214 -14.69 -18.07 -15.12
CA LEU A 214 -14.15 -19.29 -15.75
C LEU A 214 -13.83 -20.39 -14.74
N PRO A 215 -14.52 -21.54 -14.77
CA PRO A 215 -14.30 -22.62 -13.80
C PRO A 215 -12.89 -23.20 -13.88
N LEU A 216 -12.34 -23.37 -15.10
CA LEU A 216 -10.98 -23.89 -15.30
C LEU A 216 -9.92 -22.98 -14.72
N PHE A 217 -10.10 -21.66 -14.86
CA PHE A 217 -9.14 -20.71 -14.30
C PHE A 217 -9.27 -20.65 -12.78
N LYS A 218 -10.49 -20.68 -12.25
CA LYS A 218 -10.74 -20.77 -10.81
C LYS A 218 -10.11 -22.03 -10.19
N GLN A 219 -10.24 -23.19 -10.84
CA GLN A 219 -9.58 -24.43 -10.40
C GLN A 219 -8.06 -24.29 -10.40
N PHE A 220 -7.47 -23.75 -11.46
CA PHE A 220 -6.04 -23.49 -11.53
C PHE A 220 -5.54 -22.57 -10.40
N LEU A 221 -6.32 -21.54 -10.06
CA LEU A 221 -5.99 -20.64 -8.96
C LEU A 221 -6.03 -21.36 -7.62
N ILE A 222 -7.05 -22.20 -7.38
CA ILE A 222 -7.15 -23.02 -6.16
C ILE A 222 -5.97 -24.00 -6.06
N GLU A 223 -5.61 -24.68 -7.15
CA GLU A 223 -4.43 -25.56 -7.21
C GLU A 223 -3.11 -24.80 -6.91
N SER A 224 -3.10 -23.49 -7.14
CA SER A 224 -1.96 -22.60 -6.87
C SER A 224 -2.08 -21.87 -5.52
N ASP A 225 -3.00 -22.28 -4.63
CA ASP A 225 -3.40 -21.62 -3.38
C ASP A 225 -3.70 -20.11 -3.53
N PHE A 226 -4.44 -19.75 -4.57
CA PHE A 226 -4.79 -18.37 -4.90
C PHE A 226 -6.31 -18.22 -4.98
N THR A 227 -6.82 -17.10 -4.48
CA THR A 227 -8.26 -16.79 -4.59
C THR A 227 -8.52 -15.78 -5.70
N SER A 228 -9.77 -15.65 -6.16
CA SER A 228 -10.16 -14.62 -7.12
C SER A 228 -9.99 -13.21 -6.53
N ASP A 229 -10.23 -13.03 -5.22
CA ASP A 229 -10.05 -11.75 -4.52
C ASP A 229 -8.58 -11.34 -4.45
N ASP A 230 -7.66 -12.30 -4.43
CA ASP A 230 -6.21 -12.03 -4.44
C ASP A 230 -5.77 -11.41 -5.76
N ILE A 231 -6.42 -11.81 -6.87
CA ILE A 231 -6.20 -11.18 -8.17
C ILE A 231 -6.71 -9.75 -8.13
N LEU A 232 -7.89 -9.51 -7.55
CA LEU A 232 -8.44 -8.16 -7.41
C LEU A 232 -7.49 -7.26 -6.63
N ASN A 233 -6.97 -7.74 -5.50
CA ASN A 233 -5.99 -7.00 -4.68
C ASN A 233 -4.70 -6.71 -5.44
N LEU A 234 -4.13 -7.68 -6.16
CA LEU A 234 -2.95 -7.46 -7.00
C LEU A 234 -3.19 -6.44 -8.12
N VAL A 235 -4.37 -6.48 -8.75
CA VAL A 235 -4.78 -5.52 -9.77
C VAL A 235 -4.91 -4.12 -9.16
N ASN A 236 -5.52 -4.00 -7.99
CA ASN A 236 -5.66 -2.74 -7.27
C ASN A 236 -4.32 -2.18 -6.82
N TRP A 237 -3.42 -3.02 -6.29
CA TRP A 237 -2.07 -2.62 -5.93
C TRP A 237 -1.30 -2.08 -7.14
N GLN A 238 -1.34 -2.79 -8.26
CA GLN A 238 -0.68 -2.36 -9.49
C GLN A 238 -1.27 -1.06 -10.04
N TRP A 239 -2.59 -0.89 -9.93
CA TRP A 239 -3.27 0.34 -10.29
C TRP A 239 -2.80 1.51 -9.42
N GLN A 240 -2.75 1.34 -8.09
CA GLN A 240 -2.25 2.37 -7.17
C GLN A 240 -0.83 2.79 -7.51
N ILE A 241 0.06 1.85 -7.83
CA ILE A 241 1.43 2.16 -8.27
C ILE A 241 1.41 3.02 -9.56
N LYS A 242 0.60 2.64 -10.56
CA LYS A 242 0.49 3.37 -11.82
C LYS A 242 -0.10 4.76 -11.65
N GLU A 243 -1.12 4.89 -10.82
CA GLU A 243 -1.78 6.14 -10.51
C GLU A 243 -0.81 7.10 -9.80
N LYS A 244 -0.09 6.62 -8.77
CA LYS A 244 0.99 7.37 -8.12
C LYS A 244 2.02 7.84 -9.15
N GLN A 245 2.50 6.95 -10.03
CA GLN A 245 3.44 7.33 -11.10
C GLN A 245 2.88 8.37 -12.07
N ALA A 246 1.60 8.28 -12.43
CA ALA A 246 0.95 9.23 -13.33
C ALA A 246 0.78 10.60 -12.67
N LEU A 247 0.41 10.64 -11.39
CA LEU A 247 0.33 11.87 -10.61
C LEU A 247 1.72 12.51 -10.49
N MET A 248 2.76 11.76 -10.15
CA MET A 248 4.13 12.27 -10.00
C MET A 248 4.68 12.91 -11.28
N LYS A 249 4.41 12.34 -12.45
CA LYS A 249 4.88 12.90 -13.74
C LYS A 249 4.28 14.28 -14.04
N LYS A 250 3.10 14.59 -13.47
CA LYS A 250 2.41 15.86 -13.67
C LYS A 250 2.91 16.89 -12.66
N TRP A 251 4.13 17.39 -12.87
CA TRP A 251 4.76 18.34 -11.95
C TRP A 251 3.94 19.62 -11.73
N TRP A 252 3.09 20.00 -12.70
CA TRP A 252 2.21 21.18 -12.66
C TRP A 252 0.94 20.99 -11.82
N LEU A 253 0.66 19.79 -11.30
CA LEU A 253 -0.45 19.61 -10.37
C LEU A 253 -0.18 20.42 -9.10
N ARG A 254 -1.22 21.11 -8.59
CA ARG A 254 -1.15 21.90 -7.36
C ARG A 254 -0.56 21.11 -6.19
N GLU A 255 -0.90 19.84 -6.09
CA GLU A 255 -0.42 18.94 -5.05
C GLU A 255 1.10 18.73 -5.14
N ASN A 256 1.63 18.44 -6.33
CA ASN A 256 3.06 18.27 -6.55
C ASN A 256 3.84 19.59 -6.43
N LEU A 257 3.26 20.70 -6.88
CA LEU A 257 3.84 22.03 -6.71
C LEU A 257 3.91 22.40 -5.23
N SER A 258 2.86 22.11 -4.46
CA SER A 258 2.83 22.36 -3.02
C SER A 258 3.94 21.58 -2.30
N GLN A 259 4.25 20.37 -2.76
CA GLN A 259 5.31 19.53 -2.20
C GLN A 259 6.73 20.07 -2.43
N ARG A 260 6.96 20.79 -3.53
CA ARG A 260 8.25 21.47 -3.79
C ARG A 260 8.46 22.67 -2.85
N GLY A 261 7.36 23.22 -2.34
CA GLY A 261 7.35 24.37 -1.45
C GLY A 261 7.19 25.69 -2.19
N SER A 262 6.74 26.70 -1.45
CA SER A 262 6.65 28.08 -1.93
C SER A 262 7.96 28.82 -1.63
N VAL A 263 8.33 29.75 -2.51
CA VAL A 263 9.50 30.62 -2.34
C VAL A 263 9.30 31.52 -1.11
N ALA A 264 10.34 31.67 -0.28
CA ALA A 264 10.41 32.60 0.86
C ALA A 264 9.28 32.47 1.91
N ARG A 265 8.60 31.32 2.00
CA ARG A 265 7.53 31.13 2.98
C ARG A 265 7.99 31.29 4.42
N ASP A 266 9.17 30.75 4.70
CA ASP A 266 9.74 30.77 6.04
C ASP A 266 10.19 32.19 6.45
N TRP A 267 10.22 33.16 5.52
CA TRP A 267 10.46 34.59 5.83
C TRP A 267 9.23 35.29 6.42
N VAL A 268 8.05 34.67 6.36
CA VAL A 268 6.81 35.22 6.96
C VAL A 268 6.80 35.04 8.49
N SER A 269 7.57 34.10 9.01
CA SER A 269 7.66 33.81 10.44
C SER A 269 9.00 34.22 11.03
N THR A 270 9.02 34.42 12.35
CA THR A 270 10.26 34.64 13.10
C THR A 270 11.20 33.43 12.97
N TYR A 271 12.51 33.70 12.94
CA TYR A 271 13.54 32.66 12.92
C TYR A 271 13.52 31.84 14.21
N THR A 272 13.68 30.52 14.06
CA THR A 272 13.62 29.51 15.13
C THR A 272 14.95 28.77 15.23
N VAL A 273 16.02 29.48 15.61
CA VAL A 273 17.41 28.97 15.50
C VAL A 273 17.66 27.78 16.42
N ASN A 274 17.25 27.87 17.69
CA ASN A 274 17.46 26.78 18.64
C ASN A 274 16.51 25.62 18.37
N LEU A 275 15.26 25.94 18.04
CA LEU A 275 14.27 24.93 17.72
C LEU A 275 14.64 24.11 16.48
N ASP A 276 15.20 24.73 15.43
CA ASP A 276 15.63 24.02 14.22
C ASP A 276 16.92 23.21 14.43
N ARG A 277 17.71 23.55 15.47
CA ARG A 277 18.90 22.78 15.85
C ARG A 277 18.55 21.46 16.52
N PHE A 278 17.52 21.45 17.37
CA PHE A 278 17.11 20.29 18.17
C PHE A 278 15.80 19.63 17.69
N GLY A 279 15.16 20.22 16.69
CA GLY A 279 13.93 19.75 16.11
C GLY A 279 14.10 19.39 14.63
N VAL A 280 13.33 18.41 14.18
CA VAL A 280 13.25 18.03 12.76
C VAL A 280 11.92 18.50 12.19
N ASP A 281 11.98 19.37 11.20
CA ASP A 281 10.79 19.78 10.45
C ASP A 281 10.26 18.59 9.62
N LEU A 282 9.03 18.15 9.90
CA LEU A 282 8.43 17.01 9.21
C LEU A 282 8.29 17.25 7.71
N ARG A 283 8.24 18.52 7.26
CA ARG A 283 8.22 18.86 5.84
C ARG A 283 9.46 18.31 5.12
N GLU A 284 10.63 18.32 5.76
CA GLU A 284 11.86 17.80 5.15
C GLU A 284 11.83 16.28 4.99
N ARG A 285 11.33 15.56 6.02
CA ARG A 285 11.10 14.12 5.92
C ARG A 285 10.12 13.79 4.81
N ILE A 286 9.03 14.53 4.69
CA ILE A 286 8.01 14.33 3.65
C ILE A 286 8.57 14.63 2.26
N LYS A 287 9.41 15.66 2.10
CA LYS A 287 10.07 15.94 0.81
C LYS A 287 10.98 14.79 0.37
N LYS A 288 11.78 14.26 1.30
CA LYS A 288 12.70 13.13 1.03
C LYS A 288 11.93 11.83 0.77
N ASN A 289 10.89 11.56 1.54
CA ASN A 289 10.06 10.35 1.47
C ASN A 289 8.74 10.57 0.73
N SER A 290 8.69 11.49 -0.24
CA SER A 290 7.47 11.92 -0.94
C SER A 290 6.64 10.79 -1.57
N PHE A 291 7.26 9.62 -1.76
CA PHE A 291 6.65 8.43 -2.33
C PHE A 291 5.83 7.59 -1.34
N ARG A 292 6.10 7.75 -0.04
CA ARG A 292 5.51 6.89 1.00
C ARG A 292 4.14 7.42 1.39
N GLU A 293 3.14 6.58 1.25
CA GLU A 293 1.79 6.91 1.68
C GLU A 293 1.57 6.39 3.10
N ILE A 294 1.02 7.25 3.96
CA ILE A 294 0.66 6.85 5.31
C ILE A 294 -0.75 6.26 5.28
N ILE A 295 -0.81 4.93 5.34
CA ILE A 295 -2.03 4.14 5.24
C ILE A 295 -2.64 3.94 6.63
N GLY A 296 -3.97 3.95 6.71
CA GLY A 296 -4.71 3.79 7.96
C GLY A 296 -4.88 5.08 8.76
N HIS A 297 -5.47 4.92 9.95
CA HIS A 297 -5.72 5.96 10.96
C HIS A 297 -6.47 7.21 10.46
N ASN A 298 -7.34 7.05 9.46
CA ASN A 298 -8.04 8.18 8.83
C ASN A 298 -8.98 8.89 9.82
N GLN A 299 -9.64 8.14 10.70
CA GLN A 299 -10.58 8.70 11.67
C GLN A 299 -9.83 9.51 12.73
N GLU A 300 -8.73 8.97 13.23
CA GLU A 300 -7.83 9.56 14.21
C GLU A 300 -7.20 10.84 13.68
N VAL A 301 -6.79 10.88 12.40
CA VAL A 301 -6.31 12.10 11.74
C VAL A 301 -7.38 13.17 11.72
N VAL A 302 -8.62 12.85 11.31
CA VAL A 302 -9.71 13.83 11.26
C VAL A 302 -10.07 14.37 12.64
N LEU A 303 -10.08 13.50 13.67
CA LEU A 303 -10.29 13.91 15.06
C LEU A 303 -9.15 14.83 15.54
N SER A 304 -7.90 14.45 15.25
CA SER A 304 -6.72 15.25 15.61
C SER A 304 -6.72 16.62 14.93
N GLU A 305 -7.07 16.70 13.64
CA GLU A 305 -7.22 17.96 12.92
C GLU A 305 -8.32 18.84 13.57
N ARG A 306 -9.42 18.23 14.03
CA ARG A 306 -10.49 18.93 14.74
C ARG A 306 -10.00 19.53 16.06
N VAL A 307 -9.28 18.75 16.87
CA VAL A 307 -8.68 19.21 18.15
C VAL A 307 -7.78 20.42 17.93
N LEU A 308 -6.81 20.28 17.02
CA LEU A 308 -5.81 21.32 16.75
C LEU A 308 -6.42 22.61 16.14
N SER A 309 -7.65 22.54 15.63
CA SER A 309 -8.39 23.66 15.05
C SER A 309 -9.31 24.39 16.02
N LYS A 310 -9.49 23.88 17.24
CA LYS A 310 -10.33 24.53 18.26
C LYS A 310 -9.78 25.92 18.63
N THR A 311 -10.61 26.76 19.25
CA THR A 311 -10.18 28.08 19.73
C THR A 311 -9.50 28.01 21.09
N SER A 312 -9.95 27.12 21.96
CA SER A 312 -9.38 26.78 23.27
C SER A 312 -9.02 25.29 23.33
N GLN A 313 -8.10 24.91 24.23
CA GLN A 313 -7.63 23.51 24.39
C GLN A 313 -7.15 22.87 23.07
N ARG A 314 -6.20 23.51 22.40
CA ARG A 314 -5.69 23.08 21.09
C ARG A 314 -4.55 22.06 21.18
N ASN A 315 -4.28 21.53 22.37
CA ASN A 315 -3.19 20.59 22.58
C ASN A 315 -3.73 19.17 22.44
N LEU A 316 -3.05 18.36 21.65
CA LEU A 316 -3.45 17.01 21.32
C LEU A 316 -2.58 16.01 22.07
N LEU A 317 -3.21 15.04 22.72
CA LEU A 317 -2.52 13.88 23.30
C LEU A 317 -2.93 12.61 22.56
N LEU A 318 -2.01 12.05 21.78
CA LEU A 318 -2.19 10.78 21.08
C LEU A 318 -1.74 9.64 22.00
N VAL A 319 -2.70 8.79 22.36
CA VAL A 319 -2.50 7.64 23.25
C VAL A 319 -2.68 6.36 22.46
N GLY A 320 -1.81 5.37 22.66
CA GLY A 320 -1.93 4.07 22.01
C GLY A 320 -0.77 3.16 22.32
N GLU A 321 -0.86 1.89 21.94
CA GLU A 321 0.22 0.92 22.12
C GLU A 321 1.54 1.40 21.49
N PRO A 322 2.70 1.01 22.03
CA PRO A 322 3.99 1.26 21.39
C PRO A 322 4.00 0.72 19.95
N ASP A 323 4.53 1.50 19.00
CA ASP A 323 4.63 1.11 17.58
C ASP A 323 3.31 0.88 16.80
N VAL A 324 2.16 1.29 17.33
CA VAL A 324 0.85 1.20 16.62
C VAL A 324 0.73 2.17 15.42
N GLY A 325 1.67 3.11 15.29
CA GLY A 325 1.65 4.15 14.24
C GLY A 325 1.19 5.54 14.70
N LYS A 326 1.27 5.85 16.01
CA LYS A 326 0.97 7.19 16.56
C LYS A 326 1.70 8.31 15.82
N PHE A 327 3.00 8.11 15.56
CA PHE A 327 3.79 9.11 14.83
C PHE A 327 3.37 9.23 13.37
N SER A 328 2.93 8.14 12.74
CA SER A 328 2.40 8.16 11.38
C SER A 328 1.13 9.02 11.28
N VAL A 329 0.28 9.08 12.32
CA VAL A 329 -0.84 10.03 12.39
C VAL A 329 -0.33 11.47 12.29
N VAL A 330 0.72 11.81 13.04
CA VAL A 330 1.34 13.15 13.02
C VAL A 330 1.95 13.46 11.64
N GLU A 331 2.67 12.51 11.05
CA GLU A 331 3.24 12.67 9.71
C GLU A 331 2.14 12.89 8.66
N LYS A 332 0.99 12.22 8.79
CA LYS A 332 -0.15 12.38 7.87
C LYS A 332 -0.84 13.73 8.03
N ILE A 333 -0.98 14.23 9.26
CA ILE A 333 -1.44 15.60 9.53
C ILE A 333 -0.46 16.61 8.90
N ALA A 334 0.84 16.41 9.08
CA ALA A 334 1.87 17.27 8.49
C ALA A 334 1.80 17.29 6.96
N GLN A 335 1.63 16.11 6.34
CA GLN A 335 1.48 15.98 4.88
C GLN A 335 0.25 16.73 4.37
N ARG A 336 -0.89 16.60 5.05
CA ARG A 336 -2.15 17.28 4.69
C ARG A 336 -2.06 18.78 4.90
N ALA A 337 -1.51 19.22 6.03
CA ALA A 337 -1.30 20.63 6.35
C ALA A 337 -0.37 21.30 5.32
N TYR A 338 0.68 20.62 4.90
CA TYR A 338 1.60 21.13 3.87
C TYR A 338 0.94 21.23 2.49
N ALA A 339 0.15 20.22 2.12
CA ALA A 339 -0.61 20.21 0.86
C ALA A 339 -1.78 21.21 0.82
N GLY A 340 -2.12 21.85 1.95
CA GLY A 340 -3.29 22.71 2.08
C GLY A 340 -4.62 21.95 2.06
N LYS A 341 -4.60 20.67 2.44
CA LYS A 341 -5.76 19.76 2.50
C LYS A 341 -6.31 19.57 3.93
N SER A 342 -5.68 20.20 4.92
CA SER A 342 -6.11 20.19 6.32
C SER A 342 -7.07 21.35 6.61
N SER A 343 -7.36 21.60 7.89
CA SER A 343 -8.15 22.76 8.31
C SER A 343 -7.42 24.07 8.03
N LEU A 344 -8.17 25.17 7.89
CA LEU A 344 -7.60 26.50 7.64
C LEU A 344 -6.59 26.93 8.72
N ALA A 345 -6.83 26.54 9.98
CA ALA A 345 -5.96 26.88 11.10
C ALA A 345 -4.64 26.09 11.13
N LEU A 346 -4.62 24.90 10.52
CA LEU A 346 -3.43 24.04 10.45
C LEU A 346 -2.68 24.18 9.15
N ASN A 347 -3.38 24.51 8.06
CA ASN A 347 -2.80 24.60 6.75
C ASN A 347 -1.57 25.48 6.80
N TYR A 348 -0.47 24.91 6.30
CA TYR A 348 0.80 25.56 6.16
C TYR A 348 1.58 25.88 7.44
N LYS A 349 1.11 25.43 8.60
CA LYS A 349 1.93 25.43 9.81
C LYS A 349 3.10 24.46 9.68
N ARG A 350 4.18 24.77 10.39
CA ARG A 350 5.36 23.92 10.53
C ARG A 350 5.10 22.93 11.65
N ILE A 351 5.17 21.63 11.36
CA ILE A 351 5.10 20.60 12.40
C ILE A 351 6.53 20.14 12.66
N ILE A 352 7.03 20.39 13.87
CA ILE A 352 8.41 20.15 14.26
C ILE A 352 8.46 19.03 15.29
N ASP A 353 9.19 17.97 14.98
CA ASP A 353 9.49 16.84 15.85
C ASP A 353 10.66 17.21 16.75
N LEU A 354 10.38 17.56 18.01
CA LEU A 354 11.40 18.04 18.96
C LEU A 354 12.02 16.85 19.69
N ASP A 355 13.34 16.71 19.59
CA ASP A 355 14.08 15.66 20.30
C ASP A 355 14.43 16.11 21.71
N LEU A 356 13.55 15.75 22.65
CA LEU A 356 13.71 16.06 24.07
C LEU A 356 15.01 15.44 24.65
N SER A 357 15.40 14.26 24.17
CA SER A 357 16.63 13.58 24.62
C SER A 357 17.88 14.34 24.21
N SER A 358 17.88 14.86 22.97
CA SER A 358 19.00 15.67 22.46
C SER A 358 19.17 16.97 23.25
N LEU A 359 18.07 17.62 23.64
CA LEU A 359 18.09 18.84 24.45
C LEU A 359 18.69 18.61 25.83
N VAL A 360 18.29 17.53 26.51
CA VAL A 360 18.87 17.17 27.82
C VAL A 360 20.35 16.86 27.69
N SER A 361 20.76 16.14 26.63
CA SER A 361 22.18 15.79 26.42
C SER A 361 23.08 16.98 26.08
N ALA A 362 22.51 18.06 25.52
CA ALA A 362 23.27 19.24 25.13
C ALA A 362 23.51 20.21 26.30
N ALA A 363 22.77 20.05 27.40
CA ALA A 363 22.93 20.87 28.58
C ALA A 363 23.98 20.30 29.54
N PRO A 364 24.77 21.14 30.21
CA PRO A 364 25.71 20.69 31.23
C PRO A 364 25.00 20.22 32.50
N ASP A 365 23.92 20.90 32.89
CA ASP A 365 23.16 20.66 34.13
C ASP A 365 21.64 20.69 33.87
N SER A 366 20.84 20.17 34.81
CA SER A 366 19.37 20.18 34.73
C SER A 366 18.79 21.59 34.52
N ASN A 367 19.32 22.59 35.23
CA ASN A 367 18.90 23.99 35.07
C ASN A 367 19.23 24.53 33.67
N GLY A 368 20.35 24.09 33.10
CA GLY A 368 20.75 24.44 31.74
C GLY A 368 19.77 23.86 30.71
N ALA A 369 19.31 22.63 30.92
CA ALA A 369 18.32 22.01 30.04
C ALA A 369 16.96 22.70 30.16
N GLU A 370 16.51 23.08 31.36
CA GLU A 370 15.30 23.91 31.52
C GLU A 370 15.40 25.23 30.76
N ALA A 371 16.54 25.93 30.84
CA ALA A 371 16.76 27.16 30.08
C ALA A 371 16.69 26.92 28.56
N LEU A 372 17.24 25.81 28.05
CA LEU A 372 17.14 25.44 26.64
C LEU A 372 15.70 25.14 26.22
N PHE A 373 14.92 24.44 27.06
CA PHE A 373 13.48 24.22 26.82
C PHE A 373 12.72 25.53 26.77
N ASP A 374 12.98 26.44 27.73
CA ASP A 374 12.33 27.75 27.77
C ASP A 374 12.65 28.58 26.52
N LEU A 375 13.90 28.55 26.03
CA LEU A 375 14.29 29.19 24.79
C LEU A 375 13.56 28.60 23.58
N CYS A 376 13.52 27.28 23.45
CA CYS A 376 12.85 26.61 22.33
C CYS A 376 11.33 26.86 22.32
N PHE A 377 10.69 26.82 23.48
CA PHE A 377 9.24 27.06 23.59
C PHE A 377 8.90 28.54 23.36
N ASN A 378 9.74 29.46 23.82
CA ASN A 378 9.59 30.88 23.49
C ASN A 378 9.76 31.15 21.98
N GLU A 379 10.71 30.51 21.31
CA GLU A 379 10.85 30.60 19.84
C GLU A 379 9.61 30.10 19.13
N ALA A 380 9.08 28.93 19.53
CA ALA A 380 7.85 28.38 18.95
C ALA A 380 6.63 29.30 19.16
N LEU A 381 6.48 29.87 20.37
CA LEU A 381 5.41 30.80 20.71
C LEU A 381 5.49 32.09 19.87
N LYS A 382 6.69 32.67 19.73
CA LYS A 382 6.92 33.89 18.94
C LYS A 382 6.67 33.65 17.46
N ALA A 383 7.08 32.49 16.93
CA ALA A 383 6.87 32.13 15.55
C ALA A 383 5.37 32.00 15.20
N GLY A 384 4.55 31.44 16.12
CA GLY A 384 3.09 31.35 16.02
C GLY A 384 2.53 30.46 14.88
N ASN A 385 3.38 30.03 13.96
CA ASN A 385 3.09 29.11 12.86
C ASN A 385 3.67 27.71 13.10
N VAL A 386 4.10 27.39 14.32
CA VAL A 386 4.73 26.13 14.71
C VAL A 386 3.76 25.28 15.52
N VAL A 387 3.71 23.99 15.22
CA VAL A 387 3.11 22.94 16.05
C VAL A 387 4.23 22.02 16.50
N LEU A 388 4.41 21.90 17.82
CA LEU A 388 5.46 21.06 18.40
C LEU A 388 4.96 19.63 18.57
N CYS A 389 5.71 18.66 18.06
CA CYS A 389 5.48 17.25 18.31
C CYS A 389 6.47 16.76 19.37
N LEU A 390 5.93 16.30 20.51
CA LEU A 390 6.70 15.78 21.64
C LEU A 390 6.46 14.28 21.77
N LYS A 391 7.50 13.48 21.61
CA LYS A 391 7.43 12.02 21.74
C LYS A 391 7.73 11.59 23.17
N ASN A 392 7.04 10.55 23.63
CA ASN A 392 7.23 9.93 24.95
C ASN A 392 7.20 10.98 26.07
N ILE A 393 6.17 11.82 26.07
CA ILE A 393 6.05 12.91 27.05
C ILE A 393 6.05 12.40 28.50
N ASP A 394 5.61 11.15 28.69
CA ASP A 394 5.57 10.45 29.97
C ASP A 394 6.96 10.39 30.65
N SER A 395 8.06 10.22 29.92
CA SER A 395 9.39 10.16 30.53
C SER A 395 9.90 11.50 31.09
N PHE A 396 9.31 12.62 30.66
CA PHE A 396 9.68 13.98 31.08
C PHE A 396 8.68 14.61 32.04
N VAL A 397 7.54 13.94 32.23
CA VAL A 397 6.51 14.30 33.21
C VAL A 397 6.63 13.43 34.46
N ALA A 398 7.26 12.26 34.38
CA ALA A 398 7.52 11.42 35.54
C ALA A 398 8.32 12.18 36.61
N ASP A 399 7.86 12.08 37.86
CA ASP A 399 8.61 12.56 39.02
C ASP A 399 9.59 11.45 39.43
N ASP A 400 10.57 11.15 38.58
CA ASP A 400 11.58 10.17 38.93
C ASP A 400 12.44 10.73 40.07
N SER A 401 12.38 10.08 41.22
CA SER A 401 13.15 10.36 42.43
C SER A 401 14.65 10.09 42.30
N SER A 402 15.15 9.86 41.08
CA SER A 402 16.56 9.70 40.77
C SER A 402 17.20 11.06 40.56
N LEU A 403 18.28 11.35 41.28
CA LEU A 403 19.10 12.55 41.10
C LEU A 403 19.49 12.69 39.62
N GLY A 404 18.90 13.66 38.93
CA GLY A 404 19.17 13.97 37.51
C GLY A 404 17.99 13.79 36.54
N ALA A 405 16.84 13.27 36.98
CA ALA A 405 15.64 13.25 36.14
C ALA A 405 15.04 14.67 36.02
N LEU A 406 14.94 15.17 34.79
CA LEU A 406 14.47 16.53 34.52
C LEU A 406 12.95 16.56 34.33
N ASN A 407 12.27 17.36 35.15
CA ASN A 407 10.83 17.52 35.12
C ASN A 407 10.41 18.78 34.34
N ILE A 408 9.88 18.62 33.13
CA ILE A 408 9.48 19.76 32.27
C ILE A 408 8.01 20.16 32.52
N THR A 409 7.30 19.48 33.42
CA THR A 409 5.84 19.66 33.59
C THR A 409 5.48 21.11 33.90
N ALA A 410 6.19 21.75 34.85
CA ALA A 410 5.92 23.13 35.26
C ALA A 410 6.18 24.11 34.12
N LEU A 411 7.28 23.91 33.39
CA LEU A 411 7.68 24.74 32.26
C LEU A 411 6.65 24.61 31.12
N LEU A 412 6.29 23.38 30.73
CA LEU A 412 5.35 23.13 29.64
C LEU A 412 3.94 23.67 29.96
N SER A 413 3.48 23.52 31.20
CA SER A 413 2.16 24.03 31.65
C SER A 413 2.00 25.54 31.48
N LYS A 414 3.11 26.30 31.67
CA LYS A 414 3.15 27.75 31.42
C LYS A 414 2.86 28.07 29.96
N TYR A 415 3.38 27.26 29.02
CA TYR A 415 3.24 27.50 27.58
C TYR A 415 1.93 26.99 27.00
N LEU A 416 1.42 25.85 27.47
CA LEU A 416 0.20 25.19 26.98
C LEU A 416 -1.06 26.06 27.10
N SER A 417 -1.05 27.09 27.94
CA SER A 417 -2.15 28.04 28.12
C SER A 417 -2.21 29.10 27.01
N TYR A 418 -1.12 29.34 26.27
CA TYR A 418 -1.11 30.37 25.22
C TYR A 418 -1.76 29.89 23.93
N PRO A 419 -2.59 30.71 23.26
CA PRO A 419 -3.34 30.29 22.06
C PRO A 419 -2.47 30.03 20.82
N ASN A 420 -1.28 30.63 20.77
CA ASN A 420 -0.31 30.50 19.67
C ASN A 420 0.69 29.36 19.91
N PHE A 421 0.66 28.71 21.08
CA PHE A 421 1.49 27.56 21.39
C PHE A 421 0.64 26.30 21.23
N GLN A 422 1.01 25.44 20.28
CA GLN A 422 0.27 24.21 19.98
C GLN A 422 1.20 23.00 20.09
N VAL A 423 0.74 21.98 20.80
CA VAL A 423 1.51 20.75 21.05
C VAL A 423 0.72 19.51 20.62
N ILE A 424 1.42 18.58 19.98
CA ILE A 424 1.01 17.20 19.76
C ILE A 424 1.93 16.31 20.61
N ALA A 425 1.40 15.76 21.69
CA ALA A 425 2.11 14.86 22.58
C ALA A 425 1.78 13.40 22.24
N LEU A 426 2.79 12.53 22.23
CA LEU A 426 2.63 11.08 22.07
C LEU A 426 2.95 10.37 23.38
N THR A 427 2.08 9.46 23.81
CA THR A 427 2.32 8.60 24.99
C THR A 427 1.75 7.20 24.79
N SER A 428 2.21 6.25 25.59
CA SER A 428 1.66 4.88 25.65
C SER A 428 0.48 4.80 26.62
N TYR A 429 -0.30 3.71 26.59
CA TYR A 429 -1.31 3.48 27.62
C TYR A 429 -0.67 3.37 29.01
N ALA A 430 0.47 2.69 29.13
CA ALA A 430 1.23 2.60 30.38
C ALA A 430 1.68 3.99 30.87
N GLY A 431 2.23 4.83 29.99
CA GLY A 431 2.64 6.19 30.33
C GLY A 431 1.47 7.09 30.75
N LEU A 432 0.33 6.94 30.08
CA LEU A 432 -0.90 7.66 30.45
C LEU A 432 -1.33 7.31 31.88
N HIS A 433 -1.51 6.03 32.18
CA HIS A 433 -2.03 5.57 33.48
C HIS A 433 -1.03 5.77 34.63
N ASN A 434 0.25 5.48 34.39
CA ASN A 434 1.25 5.52 35.44
C ASN A 434 1.70 6.95 35.78
N VAL A 435 1.68 7.88 34.82
CA VAL A 435 2.30 9.21 34.99
C VAL A 435 1.31 10.33 34.77
N LEU A 436 0.65 10.38 33.60
CA LEU A 436 -0.14 11.54 33.20
C LEU A 436 -1.47 11.67 33.97
N GLU A 437 -2.14 10.55 34.27
CA GLU A 437 -3.39 10.54 35.05
C GLU A 437 -3.19 11.02 36.49
N GLN A 438 -1.99 10.84 37.06
CA GLN A 438 -1.66 11.36 38.39
C GLN A 438 -1.64 12.90 38.42
N LYS A 439 -1.38 13.55 37.28
CA LYS A 439 -1.29 15.00 37.13
C LYS A 439 -2.49 15.55 36.36
N SER A 440 -3.66 15.51 37.00
CA SER A 440 -4.95 15.91 36.40
C SER A 440 -4.95 17.33 35.83
N ALA A 441 -4.31 18.29 36.50
CA ALA A 441 -4.20 19.67 36.02
C ALA A 441 -3.46 19.77 34.68
N PHE A 442 -2.37 19.02 34.52
CA PHE A 442 -1.61 18.95 33.27
C PHE A 442 -2.42 18.25 32.18
N LEU A 443 -3.03 17.10 32.49
CA LEU A 443 -3.82 16.32 31.55
C LEU A 443 -5.05 17.10 31.03
N SER A 444 -5.66 17.95 31.87
CA SER A 444 -6.82 18.79 31.49
C SER A 444 -6.54 19.81 30.38
N GLN A 445 -5.26 20.08 30.11
CA GLN A 445 -4.83 20.99 29.03
C GLN A 445 -4.75 20.30 27.67
N PHE A 446 -4.85 18.96 27.64
CA PHE A 446 -4.82 18.15 26.43
C PHE A 446 -6.18 17.52 26.14
N GLU A 447 -6.49 17.40 24.86
CA GLU A 447 -7.56 16.54 24.39
C GLU A 447 -6.99 15.19 23.95
N LYS A 448 -7.52 14.12 24.53
CA LYS A 448 -7.07 12.75 24.30
C LYS A 448 -7.70 12.19 23.01
N VAL A 449 -6.87 11.64 22.14
CA VAL A 449 -7.27 10.83 20.98
C VAL A 449 -6.57 9.49 21.05
N GLU A 450 -7.35 8.41 21.09
CA GLU A 450 -6.84 7.04 21.13
C GLU A 450 -6.55 6.53 19.73
N VAL A 451 -5.33 6.01 19.53
CA VAL A 451 -4.88 5.39 18.29
C VAL A 451 -4.95 3.89 18.44
N LYS A 452 -5.85 3.27 17.67
CA LYS A 452 -6.09 1.83 17.67
C LYS A 452 -5.12 1.12 16.73
N GLU A 453 -5.02 -0.20 16.84
CA GLU A 453 -4.29 -0.99 15.85
C GLU A 453 -4.96 -0.93 14.47
N VAL A 454 -4.11 -0.95 13.44
CA VAL A 454 -4.54 -0.97 12.04
C VAL A 454 -5.19 -2.32 11.72
N SER A 455 -6.22 -2.33 10.87
CA SER A 455 -6.88 -3.58 10.48
C SER A 455 -5.95 -4.50 9.68
N LEU A 456 -6.29 -5.79 9.56
CA LEU A 456 -5.51 -6.74 8.76
C LEU A 456 -5.43 -6.32 7.29
N GLU A 457 -6.54 -5.85 6.72
CA GLU A 457 -6.61 -5.38 5.33
C GLU A 457 -5.73 -4.14 5.11
N GLU A 458 -5.83 -3.15 6.00
CA GLU A 458 -4.99 -1.95 5.94
C GLU A 458 -3.50 -2.28 6.18
N THR A 459 -3.20 -3.26 7.04
CA THR A 459 -1.81 -3.70 7.25
C THR A 459 -1.25 -4.36 6.00
N LEU A 460 -2.06 -5.11 5.25
CA LEU A 460 -1.63 -5.67 3.96
C LEU A 460 -1.25 -4.56 2.97
N LEU A 461 -2.06 -3.50 2.88
CA LEU A 461 -1.75 -2.32 2.05
C LEU A 461 -0.47 -1.63 2.53
N VAL A 462 -0.25 -1.54 3.84
CA VAL A 462 1.01 -1.05 4.41
C VAL A 462 2.19 -1.88 3.91
N LEU A 463 2.12 -3.22 4.01
CA LEU A 463 3.19 -4.12 3.54
C LEU A 463 3.42 -4.01 2.02
N GLU A 464 2.36 -3.82 1.23
CA GLU A 464 2.43 -3.57 -0.21
C GLU A 464 3.21 -2.29 -0.54
N ASP A 465 3.00 -1.20 0.20
CA ASP A 465 3.75 0.06 0.05
C ASP A 465 5.23 -0.11 0.44
N PHE A 466 5.49 -0.83 1.56
CA PHE A 466 6.85 -1.14 2.02
C PHE A 466 7.63 -2.05 1.06
N THR A 467 6.94 -2.84 0.25
CA THR A 467 7.59 -3.82 -0.63
C THR A 467 8.61 -3.14 -1.55
N TRP A 468 8.26 -1.99 -2.16
CA TRP A 468 9.18 -1.28 -3.03
C TRP A 468 10.50 -0.89 -2.33
N PHE A 469 10.41 -0.40 -1.09
CA PHE A 469 11.58 -0.02 -0.30
C PHE A 469 12.49 -1.22 0.00
N PHE A 470 11.92 -2.32 0.47
CA PHE A 470 12.71 -3.52 0.80
C PHE A 470 13.28 -4.21 -0.43
N GLU A 471 12.57 -4.21 -1.55
CA GLU A 471 13.10 -4.78 -2.79
C GLU A 471 14.32 -4.03 -3.31
N ILE A 472 14.34 -2.70 -3.18
CA ILE A 472 15.50 -1.88 -3.53
C ILE A 472 16.64 -2.12 -2.54
N LYS A 473 16.34 -2.11 -1.23
CA LYS A 473 17.34 -2.29 -0.16
C LYS A 473 18.05 -3.64 -0.27
N TYR A 474 17.30 -4.72 -0.40
CA TYR A 474 17.83 -6.10 -0.38
C TYR A 474 18.08 -6.69 -1.77
N LYS A 475 17.65 -6.01 -2.85
CA LYS A 475 17.77 -6.53 -4.23
C LYS A 475 17.18 -7.93 -4.39
N ARG A 476 16.06 -8.19 -3.72
CA ARG A 476 15.27 -9.41 -3.77
C ARG A 476 13.83 -9.06 -4.04
N ARG A 477 13.07 -9.98 -4.64
CA ARG A 477 11.66 -9.78 -4.96
C ARG A 477 10.75 -10.42 -3.92
N VAL A 478 9.52 -9.95 -3.83
CA VAL A 478 8.55 -10.47 -2.85
C VAL A 478 7.31 -11.00 -3.54
N SER A 479 6.89 -12.22 -3.20
CA SER A 479 5.61 -12.77 -3.66
C SER A 479 4.45 -12.20 -2.84
N TYR A 480 3.27 -12.07 -3.45
CA TYR A 480 2.08 -11.61 -2.74
C TYR A 480 1.63 -12.61 -1.67
N ARG A 481 1.80 -13.91 -1.95
CA ARG A 481 1.55 -15.00 -1.00
C ARG A 481 2.43 -14.86 0.24
N ALA A 482 3.69 -14.48 0.07
CA ALA A 482 4.60 -14.21 1.19
C ALA A 482 4.09 -13.07 2.07
N LEU A 483 3.59 -11.96 1.51
CA LEU A 483 3.04 -10.85 2.30
C LEU A 483 1.84 -11.27 3.15
N LYS A 484 0.92 -12.05 2.55
CA LYS A 484 -0.22 -12.59 3.27
C LYS A 484 0.19 -13.54 4.38
N GLU A 485 1.17 -14.41 4.13
CA GLU A 485 1.65 -15.34 5.13
C GLU A 485 2.37 -14.63 6.28
N ILE A 486 3.15 -13.57 6.00
CA ILE A 486 3.74 -12.71 7.02
C ILE A 486 2.64 -12.13 7.92
N LEU A 487 1.55 -11.62 7.34
CA LEU A 487 0.44 -11.08 8.10
C LEU A 487 -0.25 -12.15 8.95
N LYS A 488 -0.55 -13.32 8.37
CA LYS A 488 -1.18 -14.46 9.06
C LYS A 488 -0.33 -14.95 10.23
N LEU A 489 0.95 -15.23 9.99
CA LEU A 489 1.86 -15.78 10.99
C LEU A 489 2.24 -14.75 12.06
N SER A 490 2.47 -13.49 11.69
CA SER A 490 2.73 -12.44 12.68
C SER A 490 1.52 -12.25 13.60
N ASN A 491 0.29 -12.21 13.06
CA ASN A 491 -0.87 -12.05 13.90
C ASN A 491 -1.12 -13.25 14.82
N ARG A 492 -0.85 -14.47 14.36
CA ARG A 492 -1.06 -15.71 15.14
C ARG A 492 0.00 -15.95 16.20
N TYR A 493 1.27 -15.71 15.89
CA TYR A 493 2.39 -16.15 16.74
C TYR A 493 3.16 -15.00 17.40
N LEU A 494 3.06 -13.76 16.90
CA LEU A 494 3.75 -12.60 17.46
C LEU A 494 2.75 -11.69 18.19
N SER A 495 2.29 -12.11 19.37
CA SER A 495 1.29 -11.38 20.17
C SER A 495 1.84 -10.17 20.92
N GLN A 496 3.16 -10.09 21.13
CA GLN A 496 3.80 -9.06 21.96
C GLN A 496 3.81 -7.65 21.33
N LEU A 497 3.58 -7.54 20.03
CA LEU A 497 3.69 -6.30 19.28
C LEU A 497 2.38 -6.01 18.53
N PRO A 498 1.94 -4.75 18.44
CA PRO A 498 0.74 -4.41 17.69
C PRO A 498 0.95 -4.45 16.17
N LEU A 499 -0.15 -4.50 15.42
CA LEU A 499 -0.14 -4.20 13.98
C LEU A 499 0.01 -2.68 13.75
N PRO A 500 0.75 -2.23 12.73
CA PRO A 500 1.43 -3.00 11.67
C PRO A 500 2.87 -3.43 12.01
N SER A 501 3.41 -2.99 13.15
CA SER A 501 4.83 -3.15 13.51
C SER A 501 5.30 -4.60 13.45
N LYS A 502 4.56 -5.54 14.06
CA LYS A 502 4.94 -6.96 14.05
C LYS A 502 5.10 -7.54 12.64
N ALA A 503 4.22 -7.16 11.71
CA ALA A 503 4.25 -7.64 10.34
C ALA A 503 5.43 -7.02 9.56
N THR A 504 5.67 -5.72 9.75
CA THR A 504 6.79 -5.03 9.08
C THR A 504 8.15 -5.53 9.56
N ARG A 505 8.31 -5.83 10.87
CA ARG A 505 9.53 -6.41 11.43
C ARG A 505 9.77 -7.82 10.89
N LEU A 506 8.75 -8.67 10.90
CA LEU A 506 8.86 -10.02 10.33
C LEU A 506 9.18 -9.96 8.83
N PHE A 507 8.65 -8.98 8.10
CA PHE A 507 8.97 -8.77 6.70
C PHE A 507 10.43 -8.36 6.47
N ASP A 508 10.94 -7.39 7.23
CA ASP A 508 12.34 -6.93 7.13
C ASP A 508 13.31 -8.08 7.48
N GLU A 509 13.02 -8.80 8.57
CA GLU A 509 13.76 -10.00 8.99
C GLU A 509 13.74 -11.09 7.90
N SER A 510 12.59 -11.32 7.27
CA SER A 510 12.44 -12.28 6.17
C SER A 510 13.26 -11.91 4.93
N MET A 511 13.33 -10.62 4.61
CA MET A 511 14.12 -10.14 3.49
C MET A 511 15.62 -10.19 3.78
N ALA A 512 16.02 -9.85 5.01
CA ALA A 512 17.41 -9.97 5.46
C ALA A 512 17.88 -11.42 5.43
N PHE A 513 17.07 -12.34 5.97
CA PHE A 513 17.35 -13.78 5.95
C PHE A 513 17.52 -14.30 4.52
N LEU A 514 16.59 -13.96 3.62
CA LEU A 514 16.67 -14.34 2.20
C LEU A 514 17.95 -13.81 1.53
N SER A 515 18.35 -12.58 1.87
CA SER A 515 19.55 -11.96 1.30
C SER A 515 20.85 -12.61 1.78
N LEU A 516 20.88 -13.15 3.01
CA LEU A 516 22.09 -13.68 3.64
C LEU A 516 22.23 -15.20 3.48
N HIS A 517 21.15 -15.96 3.62
CA HIS A 517 21.20 -17.42 3.78
C HIS A 517 20.75 -18.20 2.54
N THR A 518 20.14 -17.57 1.55
CA THR A 518 19.56 -18.27 0.40
C THR A 518 20.00 -17.63 -0.92
N LYS A 519 20.14 -18.46 -1.97
CA LYS A 519 20.41 -17.98 -3.34
C LYS A 519 19.14 -17.55 -4.08
N ASP A 520 17.99 -17.73 -3.45
CA ASP A 520 16.68 -17.45 -4.04
C ASP A 520 16.50 -15.96 -4.28
N GLN A 521 15.95 -15.63 -5.45
CA GLN A 521 15.70 -14.24 -5.85
C GLN A 521 14.35 -13.72 -5.34
N CYS A 522 13.47 -14.60 -4.87
CA CYS A 522 12.12 -14.25 -4.46
C CYS A 522 11.77 -14.81 -3.07
N LEU A 523 11.11 -14.01 -2.25
CA LEU A 523 10.60 -14.42 -0.94
C LEU A 523 9.33 -15.26 -1.11
N ASN A 524 9.39 -16.48 -0.56
CA ASN A 524 8.32 -17.49 -0.62
C ASN A 524 7.77 -17.77 0.78
N VAL A 525 6.62 -18.45 0.83
CA VAL A 525 5.95 -18.90 2.05
C VAL A 525 6.87 -19.72 2.95
N ASN A 526 7.65 -20.64 2.37
CA ASN A 526 8.53 -21.54 3.13
C ASN A 526 9.61 -20.77 3.91
N HIS A 527 10.16 -19.70 3.34
CA HIS A 527 11.16 -18.87 4.03
C HIS A 527 10.57 -18.21 5.28
N ILE A 528 9.34 -17.72 5.20
CA ILE A 528 8.67 -17.06 6.32
C ILE A 528 8.35 -18.10 7.41
N LYS A 529 7.83 -19.27 7.02
CA LYS A 529 7.57 -20.38 7.96
C LYS A 529 8.84 -20.79 8.70
N LYS A 530 9.97 -20.90 7.99
CA LYS A 530 11.26 -21.23 8.60
C LYS A 530 11.67 -20.19 9.65
N ILE A 531 11.58 -18.90 9.33
CA ILE A 531 11.98 -17.83 10.26
C ILE A 531 11.07 -17.76 11.48
N VAL A 532 9.76 -17.85 11.29
CA VAL A 532 8.82 -17.88 12.42
C VAL A 532 9.06 -19.14 13.26
N SER A 533 9.38 -20.27 12.63
CA SER A 533 9.73 -21.50 13.34
C SER A 533 11.01 -21.36 14.17
N GLU A 534 12.07 -20.77 13.61
CA GLU A 534 13.32 -20.46 14.33
C GLU A 534 13.06 -19.52 15.51
N LYS A 535 12.21 -18.50 15.33
CA LYS A 535 11.88 -17.49 16.34
C LYS A 535 11.00 -18.01 17.47
N THR A 536 10.04 -18.88 17.13
CA THR A 536 9.11 -19.47 18.10
C THR A 536 9.63 -20.78 18.70
N GLN A 537 10.72 -21.32 18.15
CA GLN A 537 11.22 -22.68 18.44
C GLN A 537 10.17 -23.78 18.19
N MET A 538 9.15 -23.50 17.36
CA MET A 538 8.08 -24.44 17.02
C MET A 538 8.16 -24.83 15.53
N PRO A 539 8.22 -26.12 15.16
CA PRO A 539 8.36 -26.55 13.76
C PRO A 539 7.07 -26.34 12.95
N LEU A 540 6.99 -25.25 12.17
CA LEU A 540 5.79 -24.86 11.42
C LEU A 540 5.50 -25.70 10.16
N GLU A 541 6.50 -26.38 9.60
CA GLU A 541 6.35 -27.14 8.35
C GLU A 541 5.38 -28.31 8.47
N ASP A 542 5.26 -28.90 9.67
CA ASP A 542 4.40 -30.06 9.93
C ASP A 542 3.15 -29.74 10.77
N LEU A 543 3.01 -28.50 11.26
CA LEU A 543 2.06 -28.17 12.33
C LEU A 543 0.60 -28.15 11.86
N GLU A 544 0.26 -27.70 10.64
CA GLU A 544 -1.15 -27.60 10.24
C GLU A 544 -1.82 -28.97 10.03
N GLU A 545 -1.10 -29.96 9.49
CA GLU A 545 -1.61 -31.33 9.36
C GLU A 545 -1.57 -32.08 10.69
N LYS A 546 -0.49 -31.95 11.47
CA LYS A 546 -0.40 -32.55 12.81
C LYS A 546 -1.41 -31.94 13.77
N GLU A 547 -1.66 -30.63 13.73
CA GLU A 547 -2.68 -29.94 14.53
C GLU A 547 -4.07 -30.43 14.14
N LYS A 548 -4.39 -30.57 12.85
CA LYS A 548 -5.66 -31.17 12.42
C LYS A 548 -5.81 -32.61 12.90
N ALA A 549 -4.77 -33.44 12.75
CA ALA A 549 -4.78 -34.82 13.21
C ALA A 549 -4.95 -34.91 14.73
N LEU A 550 -4.24 -34.06 15.48
CA LEU A 550 -4.33 -33.97 16.94
C LEU A 550 -5.71 -33.47 17.39
N LEU A 551 -6.30 -32.47 16.72
CA LEU A 551 -7.67 -32.01 16.99
C LEU A 551 -8.71 -33.10 16.75
N LEU A 552 -8.49 -33.99 15.77
CA LEU A 552 -9.35 -35.15 15.50
C LEU A 552 -9.17 -36.29 16.52
N GLN A 553 -8.04 -36.32 17.22
CA GLN A 553 -7.68 -37.35 18.21
C GLN A 553 -7.60 -36.77 19.63
N LEU A 554 -8.14 -35.58 19.86
CA LEU A 554 -7.86 -34.78 21.05
C LEU A 554 -8.38 -35.45 22.32
N GLU A 555 -9.55 -36.10 22.22
CA GLU A 555 -10.09 -36.92 23.30
C GLU A 555 -9.12 -38.07 23.66
N LYS A 556 -8.57 -38.76 22.66
CA LYS A 556 -7.62 -39.87 22.89
C LYS A 556 -6.32 -39.40 23.51
N GLU A 557 -5.82 -38.22 23.11
CA GLU A 557 -4.62 -37.64 23.69
C GLU A 557 -4.84 -37.24 25.16
N ILE A 558 -5.98 -36.62 25.49
CA ILE A 558 -6.32 -36.28 26.88
C ILE A 558 -6.46 -37.56 27.72
N HIS A 559 -7.05 -38.61 27.17
CA HIS A 559 -7.22 -39.89 27.87
C HIS A 559 -5.91 -40.65 28.14
N LYS A 560 -4.77 -40.23 27.57
CA LYS A 560 -3.46 -40.77 27.97
C LYS A 560 -3.07 -40.36 29.40
N GLY A 561 -3.49 -39.17 29.82
CA GLY A 561 -3.21 -38.62 31.15
C GLY A 561 -4.41 -38.62 32.11
N LEU A 562 -5.63 -38.74 31.58
CA LEU A 562 -6.87 -38.72 32.37
C LEU A 562 -7.72 -39.97 32.12
N ILE A 563 -7.95 -40.74 33.17
CA ILE A 563 -8.81 -41.91 33.13
C ILE A 563 -10.25 -41.46 33.46
N ASP A 564 -11.23 -41.97 32.71
CA ASP A 564 -12.66 -41.64 32.83
C ASP A 564 -12.99 -40.18 32.46
N GLN A 565 -14.17 -39.67 32.84
CA GLN A 565 -14.64 -38.30 32.56
C GLN A 565 -14.88 -37.99 31.08
N GLU A 566 -15.34 -38.99 30.32
CA GLU A 566 -15.64 -38.90 28.88
C GLU A 566 -16.46 -37.66 28.49
N GLU A 567 -17.47 -37.31 29.30
CA GLU A 567 -18.34 -36.16 29.04
C GLU A 567 -17.58 -34.83 29.14
N ALA A 568 -16.75 -34.66 30.19
CA ALA A 568 -15.97 -33.45 30.39
C ALA A 568 -14.88 -33.30 29.32
N VAL A 569 -14.19 -34.40 28.98
CA VAL A 569 -13.17 -34.43 27.93
C VAL A 569 -13.77 -34.09 26.58
N LYS A 570 -14.93 -34.67 26.24
CA LYS A 570 -15.64 -34.42 24.99
C LYS A 570 -16.09 -32.96 24.85
N GLU A 571 -16.64 -32.36 25.90
CA GLU A 571 -17.05 -30.95 25.89
C GLU A 571 -15.85 -30.00 25.71
N VAL A 572 -14.75 -30.26 26.41
CA VAL A 572 -13.51 -29.48 26.26
C VAL A 572 -12.93 -29.63 24.85
N ALA A 573 -12.85 -30.86 24.34
CA ALA A 573 -12.34 -31.12 22.99
C ALA A 573 -13.24 -30.51 21.91
N ASN A 574 -14.56 -30.48 22.10
CA ASN A 574 -15.50 -29.82 21.21
C ASN A 574 -15.34 -28.30 21.25
N ALA A 575 -15.19 -27.71 22.45
CA ALA A 575 -14.96 -26.28 22.61
C ALA A 575 -13.66 -25.84 21.91
N LEU A 576 -12.56 -26.58 22.10
CA LEU A 576 -11.28 -26.31 21.44
C LEU A 576 -11.36 -26.47 19.92
N ARG A 577 -12.07 -27.49 19.41
CA ARG A 577 -12.32 -27.63 17.96
C ARG A 577 -13.17 -26.49 17.41
N ARG A 578 -14.20 -26.03 18.13
CA ARG A 578 -15.04 -24.89 17.74
C ARG A 578 -14.22 -23.60 17.66
N THR A 579 -13.40 -23.31 18.67
CA THR A 579 -12.57 -22.09 18.65
C THR A 579 -11.50 -22.14 17.56
N ARG A 580 -10.96 -23.33 17.24
CA ARG A 580 -10.03 -23.52 16.12
C ARG A 580 -10.67 -23.55 14.73
N THR A 581 -11.98 -23.75 14.62
CA THR A 581 -12.71 -23.71 13.33
C THR A 581 -13.36 -22.34 13.08
N GLN A 582 -13.69 -21.58 14.12
CA GLN A 582 -14.30 -20.24 14.05
C GLN A 582 -13.26 -19.10 13.86
N VAL A 583 -12.14 -19.34 13.18
CA VAL A 583 -10.93 -18.48 13.08
C VAL A 583 -11.17 -17.02 12.66
N ASN A 584 -12.39 -16.62 12.29
CA ASN A 584 -12.67 -15.26 11.86
C ASN A 584 -13.21 -14.28 12.92
N GLN A 585 -13.44 -14.64 14.20
CA GLN A 585 -13.87 -13.62 15.17
C GLN A 585 -13.32 -13.75 16.59
N LYS A 586 -12.57 -12.69 16.96
CA LYS A 586 -12.29 -12.08 18.28
C LYS A 586 -10.98 -12.44 18.99
N GLN A 587 -10.20 -11.38 19.25
CA GLN A 587 -9.30 -11.26 20.39
C GLN A 587 -10.11 -11.59 21.66
N GLY A 588 -9.92 -12.79 22.20
CA GLY A 588 -10.67 -13.31 23.34
C GLY A 588 -10.06 -14.62 23.81
N LEU A 589 -10.50 -15.09 24.99
CA LEU A 589 -10.05 -16.36 25.56
C LEU A 589 -10.39 -17.54 24.62
N ILE A 590 -9.46 -18.48 24.44
CA ILE A 590 -9.60 -19.69 23.60
C ILE A 590 -10.75 -20.61 24.10
N GLY A 591 -11.15 -20.43 25.36
CA GLY A 591 -12.29 -21.08 26.00
C GLY A 591 -12.29 -20.77 27.50
N GLY A 592 -13.47 -20.55 28.08
CA GLY A 592 -13.65 -20.45 29.53
C GLY A 592 -14.32 -21.72 30.03
N PHE A 593 -13.65 -22.46 30.93
CA PHE A 593 -14.18 -23.71 31.48
C PHE A 593 -14.40 -23.57 32.98
N LEU A 594 -15.54 -24.07 33.46
CA LEU A 594 -15.85 -24.19 34.88
C LEU A 594 -16.02 -25.68 35.23
N PHE A 595 -15.05 -26.25 35.94
CA PHE A 595 -15.07 -27.66 36.31
C PHE A 595 -15.82 -27.88 37.64
N LEU A 596 -17.01 -28.46 37.56
CA LEU A 596 -17.88 -28.76 38.71
C LEU A 596 -17.75 -30.24 39.12
N GLY A 597 -17.93 -30.55 40.42
CA GLY A 597 -17.73 -31.90 40.98
C GLY A 597 -17.04 -31.93 42.35
N PRO A 598 -16.96 -33.10 43.01
CA PRO A 598 -16.27 -33.26 44.29
C PRO A 598 -14.73 -33.19 44.14
N THR A 599 -14.00 -33.11 45.25
CA THR A 599 -12.52 -33.07 45.24
C THR A 599 -11.94 -34.43 44.86
N GLY A 600 -10.81 -34.45 44.13
CA GLY A 600 -10.10 -35.68 43.76
C GLY A 600 -10.57 -36.35 42.47
N VAL A 601 -11.60 -35.82 41.80
CA VAL A 601 -12.12 -36.37 40.54
C VAL A 601 -11.34 -35.94 39.28
N GLY A 602 -10.11 -35.46 39.40
CA GLY A 602 -9.28 -35.14 38.21
C GLY A 602 -9.51 -33.78 37.53
N LYS A 603 -10.29 -32.85 38.11
CA LYS A 603 -10.49 -31.49 37.55
C LYS A 603 -9.19 -30.74 37.28
N THR A 604 -8.26 -30.79 38.24
CA THR A 604 -6.94 -30.15 38.14
C THR A 604 -6.02 -30.88 37.18
N GLU A 605 -6.14 -32.22 37.07
CA GLU A 605 -5.36 -32.99 36.10
C GLU A 605 -5.77 -32.68 34.67
N LEU A 606 -7.08 -32.58 34.40
CA LEU A 606 -7.55 -32.15 33.10
C LEU A 606 -7.06 -30.73 32.76
N ALA A 607 -7.03 -29.80 33.71
CA ALA A 607 -6.45 -28.48 33.48
C ALA A 607 -4.94 -28.53 33.16
N LYS A 608 -4.17 -29.39 33.84
CA LYS A 608 -2.74 -29.59 33.57
C LYS A 608 -2.46 -30.21 32.20
N ILE A 609 -3.30 -31.15 31.75
CA ILE A 609 -3.14 -31.80 30.44
C ILE A 609 -3.39 -30.80 29.30
N LEU A 610 -4.20 -29.76 29.54
CA LEU A 610 -4.54 -28.74 28.55
C LEU A 610 -3.51 -27.60 28.44
N THR A 611 -2.69 -27.39 29.47
CA THR A 611 -1.61 -26.38 29.52
C THR A 611 -0.29 -26.97 29.07
#